data_AF-A0A914CLG9-F1
#
_entry.id   AF-A0A914CLG9-F1
#
_cell.length_a   1.000
_cell.length_b   1.000
_cell.length_c   1.000
_cell.angle_alpha   90.00
_cell.angle_beta   90.00
_cell.angle_gamma   90.00
#
_symmetry.space_group_name_H-M   'P 1'
#
loop_
_entity.id
_entity.type
_entity.pdbx_description
1 polymer ?
#
loop_
_entity_poly.entity_id
_entity_poly.type
_entity_poly.pdbx_seq_one_letter_code
_entity_poly.pdbx_strand_id
1 'polypeptide(L)'
;MSCWLIFVLFILVEVHSKPTDISSKKSCLDVLKSAHASENFGENVAHALHSITVRELRKFESNVTEENNIPTINVDLTSDQAILPYAPDRRGPNEDLFSDDAMKTVDEVLSHMDDPNYMIKELNTIERLVHAFHMKTMWSSIRHKYEMNKNSPPTSSDVCLCALDVENNGVLMMLRYIALIFREPELIYGNQLEDYGRNNKMSVLGHAMLCGYHNVRCGVEPNQQPKTRIQDVNE
;
A
#
# COMPACT_ATOMS: atom_id res chain seq x y z
N MET A 1 21.28 -1.90 -6.75
CA MET A 1 19.95 -1.29 -6.64
C MET A 1 20.12 0.19 -6.36
N SER A 2 19.63 1.06 -7.23
CA SER A 2 19.69 2.51 -7.04
C SER A 2 18.75 2.93 -5.90
N CYS A 3 19.21 3.81 -4.99
CA CYS A 3 18.38 4.43 -3.92
C CYS A 3 17.00 4.87 -4.42
N TRP A 4 16.94 5.28 -5.69
CA TRP A 4 15.79 5.81 -6.40
C TRP A 4 14.49 5.02 -6.30
N LEU A 5 14.50 3.69 -6.40
CA LEU A 5 13.25 2.91 -6.51
C LEU A 5 12.43 2.85 -5.21
N ILE A 6 13.09 2.85 -4.05
CA ILE A 6 12.41 2.91 -2.75
C ILE A 6 12.23 4.37 -2.30
N PHE A 7 13.10 5.28 -2.75
CA PHE A 7 12.92 6.73 -2.60
C PHE A 7 11.71 7.31 -3.38
N VAL A 8 11.09 6.53 -4.27
CA VAL A 8 9.83 6.87 -4.96
C VAL A 8 8.66 6.96 -3.98
N LEU A 9 8.66 6.10 -2.96
CA LEU A 9 7.58 6.00 -1.98
C LEU A 9 7.72 7.01 -0.84
N PHE A 10 8.74 7.86 -0.97
CA PHE A 10 9.20 8.80 0.03
C PHE A 10 8.42 10.12 0.06
N ILE A 11 7.52 10.41 -0.89
CA ILE A 11 6.84 11.73 -0.91
C ILE A 11 5.42 11.69 -0.40
N LEU A 12 5.32 11.73 0.93
CA LEU A 12 4.33 12.59 1.59
C LEU A 12 4.93 13.85 2.25
N VAL A 13 6.23 14.14 2.16
CA VAL A 13 6.75 15.39 2.76
C VAL A 13 7.91 16.02 1.96
N GLU A 14 7.87 17.35 1.91
CA GLU A 14 8.88 18.26 1.37
C GLU A 14 10.15 18.29 2.25
N VAL A 15 11.32 18.25 1.63
CA VAL A 15 12.60 18.40 2.34
C VAL A 15 13.46 19.40 1.59
N HIS A 16 13.48 20.63 2.10
CA HIS A 16 14.59 21.56 1.89
C HIS A 16 15.49 21.49 3.12
N SER A 17 16.78 21.18 2.96
CA SER A 17 17.94 21.88 3.58
C SER A 17 19.21 21.01 3.76
N LYS A 18 20.31 21.73 4.01
CA LYS A 18 21.75 21.42 3.87
C LYS A 18 22.37 20.73 5.12
N PRO A 19 23.62 20.23 5.04
CA PRO A 19 24.11 19.14 5.88
C PRO A 19 24.55 19.60 7.27
N THR A 20 24.32 18.75 8.26
CA THR A 20 25.14 18.69 9.47
C THR A 20 25.46 17.24 9.82
N ASP A 21 26.75 17.01 10.03
CA ASP A 21 27.42 15.80 10.46
C ASP A 21 26.85 15.28 11.78
N ILE A 22 26.44 14.00 11.84
CA ILE A 22 26.33 13.29 13.11
C ILE A 22 26.81 11.83 12.97
N SER A 23 28.05 11.61 13.40
CA SER A 23 28.46 10.41 14.12
C SER A 23 27.58 10.17 15.36
N SER A 24 26.57 9.28 15.29
CA SER A 24 26.08 8.43 16.40
C SER A 24 24.91 7.54 15.95
N LYS A 25 24.73 6.38 16.60
CA LYS A 25 23.67 5.37 16.43
C LYS A 25 22.21 5.93 16.43
N LYS A 26 21.79 6.65 15.39
CA LYS A 26 20.39 7.06 15.22
C LYS A 26 19.60 5.94 14.52
N SER A 27 18.35 5.73 14.95
CA SER A 27 17.47 4.79 14.26
C SER A 27 17.14 5.32 12.87
N CYS A 28 16.79 4.44 11.92
CA CYS A 28 16.45 4.89 10.59
C CYS A 28 15.23 5.81 10.57
N LEU A 29 14.26 5.58 11.45
CA LEU A 29 13.13 6.49 11.65
C LEU A 29 13.59 7.90 12.04
N ASP A 30 14.62 8.05 12.89
CA ASP A 30 15.16 9.36 13.27
C ASP A 30 15.84 10.07 12.11
N VAL A 31 16.58 9.33 11.28
CA VAL A 31 17.23 9.85 10.07
C VAL A 31 16.18 10.34 9.08
N LEU A 32 15.14 9.53 8.85
CA LEU A 32 14.02 9.84 7.98
C LEU A 32 13.25 11.07 8.50
N LYS A 33 12.94 11.13 9.80
CA LYS A 33 12.25 12.27 10.43
C LYS A 33 13.07 13.55 10.37
N SER A 34 14.40 13.44 10.54
CA SER A 34 15.33 14.59 10.42
C SER A 34 15.39 15.11 8.98
N ALA A 35 15.20 14.22 8.01
CA ALA A 35 14.99 14.57 6.62
C ALA A 35 13.51 14.85 6.31
N HIS A 36 12.74 15.31 7.29
CA HIS A 36 11.32 15.67 7.16
C HIS A 36 10.42 14.58 6.56
N ALA A 37 10.76 13.30 6.55
CA ALA A 37 9.83 12.26 6.10
C ALA A 37 8.54 12.25 6.96
N SER A 38 7.44 11.77 6.38
CA SER A 38 6.15 11.65 7.08
C SER A 38 6.31 10.83 8.36
N GLU A 39 5.60 11.22 9.42
CA GLU A 39 5.52 10.41 10.65
C GLU A 39 4.94 9.01 10.39
N ASN A 40 4.12 8.88 9.34
CA ASN A 40 3.54 7.62 8.87
C ASN A 40 4.33 7.01 7.69
N PHE A 41 5.64 7.24 7.63
CA PHE A 41 6.49 6.79 6.53
C PHE A 41 6.27 5.30 6.18
N GLY A 42 6.39 4.41 7.16
CA GLY A 42 6.24 2.97 6.95
C GLY A 42 4.87 2.58 6.40
N GLU A 43 3.80 3.24 6.88
CA GLU A 43 2.42 2.98 6.42
C GLU A 43 2.22 3.42 4.98
N ASN A 44 2.62 4.66 4.65
CA ASN A 44 2.43 5.24 3.32
C ASN A 44 3.20 4.44 2.26
N VAL A 45 4.43 4.06 2.57
CA VAL A 45 5.28 3.27 1.69
C VAL A 45 4.73 1.85 1.55
N ALA A 46 4.34 1.20 2.66
CA ALA A 46 3.75 -0.13 2.60
C ALA A 46 2.44 -0.16 1.81
N HIS A 47 1.60 0.88 1.94
CA HIS A 47 0.39 1.01 1.13
C HIS A 47 0.74 1.03 -0.36
N ALA A 48 1.67 1.89 -0.77
CA ALA A 48 2.09 1.96 -2.16
C ALA A 48 2.77 0.69 -2.70
N LEU A 49 3.32 -0.15 -1.81
CA LEU A 49 3.97 -1.42 -2.18
C LEU A 49 3.04 -2.62 -2.24
N HIS A 50 1.95 -2.64 -1.47
CA HIS A 50 1.30 -3.91 -1.10
C HIS A 50 0.76 -4.75 -2.27
N SER A 51 0.62 -4.18 -3.46
CA SER A 51 0.20 -4.89 -4.68
C SER A 51 1.01 -4.47 -5.92
N ILE A 52 2.19 -3.89 -5.71
CA ILE A 52 3.04 -3.41 -6.81
C ILE A 52 3.62 -4.60 -7.58
N THR A 53 3.68 -4.46 -8.91
CA THR A 53 4.26 -5.46 -9.82
C THR A 53 5.36 -4.82 -10.66
N VAL A 54 6.14 -5.63 -11.39
CA VAL A 54 7.11 -5.15 -12.38
C VAL A 54 6.46 -4.23 -13.42
N ARG A 55 5.22 -4.50 -13.85
CA ARG A 55 4.50 -3.67 -14.84
C ARG A 55 4.35 -2.24 -14.33
N GLU A 56 3.98 -2.08 -13.07
CA GLU A 56 3.85 -0.79 -12.41
C GLU A 56 5.20 -0.13 -12.17
N LEU A 57 6.20 -0.88 -11.71
CA LEU A 57 7.55 -0.37 -11.48
C LEU A 57 8.17 0.20 -12.77
N ARG A 58 7.89 -0.41 -13.92
CA ARG A 58 8.33 0.09 -15.24
C ARG A 58 7.78 1.46 -15.61
N LYS A 59 6.71 1.93 -14.95
CA LYS A 59 6.22 3.31 -15.10
C LYS A 59 7.15 4.33 -14.44
N PHE A 60 7.98 3.89 -13.48
CA PHE A 60 8.99 4.71 -12.80
C PHE A 60 10.39 4.46 -13.37
N GLU A 61 10.76 3.20 -13.59
CA GLU A 61 12.08 2.84 -14.14
C GLU A 61 11.93 1.70 -15.15
N SER A 62 12.13 1.99 -16.43
CA SER A 62 11.72 1.12 -17.54
C SER A 62 12.42 -0.25 -17.55
N ASN A 63 13.60 -0.34 -16.94
CA ASN A 63 14.45 -1.52 -16.99
C ASN A 63 14.28 -2.46 -15.78
N VAL A 64 13.27 -2.22 -14.94
CA VAL A 64 12.99 -3.09 -13.79
C VAL A 64 12.55 -4.48 -14.26
N THR A 65 13.11 -5.49 -13.59
CA THR A 65 12.81 -6.93 -13.72
C THR A 65 12.32 -7.48 -12.37
N GLU A 66 12.05 -8.77 -12.27
CA GLU A 66 11.72 -9.43 -10.99
C GLU A 66 12.91 -9.44 -10.00
N GLU A 67 14.13 -9.12 -10.45
CA GLU A 67 15.31 -8.92 -9.60
C GLU A 67 15.34 -7.52 -8.96
N ASN A 68 14.19 -7.07 -8.41
CA ASN A 68 14.02 -5.70 -7.91
C ASN A 68 14.15 -5.54 -6.40
N ASN A 69 14.12 -6.62 -5.62
CA ASN A 69 14.12 -6.64 -4.14
C ASN A 69 13.14 -5.64 -3.48
N ILE A 70 12.02 -5.34 -4.15
CA ILE A 70 10.97 -4.47 -3.61
C ILE A 70 9.92 -5.38 -2.98
N PRO A 71 9.75 -5.37 -1.65
CA PRO A 71 8.81 -6.28 -1.01
C PRO A 71 7.36 -5.90 -1.34
N THR A 72 6.51 -6.90 -1.53
CA THR A 72 5.08 -6.73 -1.80
C THR A 72 4.29 -7.88 -1.15
N ILE A 73 2.98 -7.72 -1.01
CA ILE A 73 2.14 -8.79 -0.46
C ILE A 73 1.92 -9.85 -1.55
N ASN A 74 2.01 -11.11 -1.15
CA ASN A 74 1.62 -12.20 -2.03
C ASN A 74 0.10 -12.25 -2.14
N VAL A 75 -0.38 -12.08 -3.36
CA VAL A 75 -1.80 -12.04 -3.73
C VAL A 75 -2.46 -13.41 -3.73
N ASP A 76 -1.66 -14.50 -3.72
CA ASP A 76 -2.14 -15.83 -3.38
C ASP A 76 -2.27 -15.94 -1.86
N LEU A 77 -3.50 -15.83 -1.36
CA LEU A 77 -3.81 -15.84 0.06
C LEU A 77 -3.66 -17.24 0.70
N THR A 78 -3.41 -18.28 -0.09
CA THR A 78 -3.13 -19.63 0.41
C THR A 78 -1.64 -19.91 0.59
N SER A 79 -0.77 -19.10 -0.01
CA SER A 79 0.68 -19.25 0.12
C SER A 79 1.15 -19.03 1.56
N ASP A 80 2.06 -19.90 2.03
CA ASP A 80 2.78 -19.75 3.30
C ASP A 80 3.66 -18.47 3.33
N GLN A 81 3.99 -17.95 2.15
CA GLN A 81 4.76 -16.72 2.00
C GLN A 81 3.83 -15.52 1.80
N ALA A 82 3.44 -14.88 2.91
CA ALA A 82 2.55 -13.72 2.89
C ALA A 82 3.16 -12.47 2.22
N ILE A 83 4.49 -12.32 2.27
CA ILE A 83 5.24 -11.22 1.67
C ILE A 83 6.30 -11.78 0.75
N LEU A 84 6.28 -11.35 -0.50
CA LEU A 84 7.35 -11.61 -1.46
C LEU A 84 8.48 -10.60 -1.22
N PRO A 85 9.76 -11.01 -1.24
CA PRO A 85 10.88 -10.09 -1.12
C PRO A 85 11.13 -9.29 -2.41
N TYR A 86 10.33 -9.53 -3.46
CA TYR A 86 10.40 -8.84 -4.76
C TYR A 86 8.99 -8.63 -5.30
N ALA A 87 8.83 -7.61 -6.15
CA ALA A 87 7.61 -7.38 -6.90
C ALA A 87 7.58 -8.32 -8.12
N PRO A 88 6.53 -9.16 -8.29
CA PRO A 88 6.47 -10.12 -9.39
C PRO A 88 6.09 -9.47 -10.72
N ASP A 89 6.37 -10.12 -11.85
CA ASP A 89 5.81 -9.78 -13.16
C ASP A 89 4.48 -10.53 -13.35
N ARG A 90 3.41 -10.00 -12.71
CA ARG A 90 2.08 -10.61 -12.77
C ARG A 90 1.38 -10.25 -14.07
N ARG A 91 0.91 -11.27 -14.79
CA ARG A 91 0.25 -11.15 -16.10
C ARG A 91 -1.10 -11.83 -16.11
N GLY A 92 -2.07 -11.19 -16.77
CA GLY A 92 -3.33 -11.83 -17.12
C GLY A 92 -3.14 -12.80 -18.28
N PRO A 93 -4.03 -13.81 -18.43
CA PRO A 93 -3.91 -14.84 -19.47
C PRO A 93 -3.92 -14.28 -20.90
N ASN A 94 -4.47 -13.08 -21.10
CA ASN A 94 -4.60 -12.44 -22.40
C ASN A 94 -3.85 -11.11 -22.47
N GLU A 95 -2.86 -10.86 -21.60
CA GLU A 95 -2.16 -9.58 -21.55
C GLU A 95 -1.61 -9.14 -22.92
N ASP A 96 -1.06 -10.07 -23.70
CA ASP A 96 -0.46 -9.77 -25.00
C ASP A 96 -1.49 -9.34 -26.06
N LEU A 97 -2.79 -9.58 -25.81
CA LEU A 97 -3.89 -9.13 -26.67
C LEU A 97 -4.33 -7.69 -26.35
N PHE A 98 -3.93 -7.15 -25.20
CA PHE A 98 -4.34 -5.83 -24.74
C PHE A 98 -3.16 -4.85 -24.77
N SER A 99 -3.29 -3.77 -25.54
CA SER A 99 -2.30 -2.68 -25.54
C SER A 99 -2.50 -1.71 -24.37
N ASP A 100 -3.71 -1.63 -23.82
CA ASP A 100 -4.11 -0.68 -22.78
C ASP A 100 -3.98 -1.25 -21.37
N ASP A 101 -3.44 -0.45 -20.43
CA ASP A 101 -3.19 -0.87 -19.04
C ASP A 101 -4.49 -1.18 -18.28
N ALA A 102 -5.60 -0.52 -18.60
CA ALA A 102 -6.88 -0.81 -17.96
C ALA A 102 -7.40 -2.18 -18.37
N MET A 103 -7.29 -2.57 -19.65
CA MET A 103 -7.72 -3.90 -20.11
C MET A 103 -6.84 -5.03 -19.59
N LYS A 104 -5.54 -4.80 -19.46
CA LYS A 104 -4.65 -5.73 -18.75
C LYS A 104 -5.07 -5.93 -17.29
N THR A 105 -5.48 -4.85 -16.62
CA THR A 105 -5.98 -4.91 -15.24
C THR A 105 -7.28 -5.69 -15.13
N VAL A 106 -8.22 -5.45 -16.06
CA VAL A 106 -9.49 -6.19 -16.12
C VAL A 106 -9.23 -7.68 -16.35
N ASP A 107 -8.38 -8.03 -17.32
CA ASP A 107 -8.02 -9.44 -17.62
C ASP A 107 -7.40 -10.15 -16.41
N GLU A 108 -6.48 -9.48 -15.71
CA GLU A 108 -5.82 -10.01 -14.53
C GLU A 108 -6.78 -10.22 -13.35
N VAL A 109 -7.70 -9.30 -13.09
CA VAL A 109 -8.67 -9.46 -11.99
C VAL A 109 -9.76 -10.48 -12.36
N LEU A 110 -10.29 -10.41 -13.57
CA LEU A 110 -11.40 -11.29 -13.99
C LEU A 110 -10.96 -12.74 -14.22
N SER A 111 -9.69 -12.99 -14.55
CA SER A 111 -9.13 -14.35 -14.59
C SER A 111 -9.13 -15.06 -13.23
N HIS A 112 -9.34 -14.32 -12.14
CA HIS A 112 -9.43 -14.83 -10.76
C HIS A 112 -10.80 -14.54 -10.11
N MET A 113 -11.84 -14.26 -10.91
CA MET A 113 -13.13 -13.81 -10.39
C MET A 113 -13.83 -14.80 -9.44
N ASP A 114 -13.56 -16.10 -9.62
CA ASP A 114 -14.14 -17.17 -8.81
C ASP A 114 -13.18 -17.67 -7.71
N ASP A 115 -12.00 -17.06 -7.57
CA ASP A 115 -11.02 -17.44 -6.55
C ASP A 115 -11.21 -16.60 -5.26
N PRO A 116 -11.77 -17.15 -4.17
CA PRO A 116 -11.93 -16.41 -2.93
C PRO A 116 -10.59 -16.03 -2.26
N ASN A 117 -9.49 -16.68 -2.65
CA ASN A 117 -8.15 -16.50 -2.08
C ASN A 117 -7.24 -15.60 -2.93
N TYR A 118 -7.82 -14.79 -3.83
CA TYR A 118 -7.06 -13.85 -4.65
C TYR A 118 -7.11 -12.42 -4.09
N MET A 119 -5.93 -11.78 -3.99
CA MET A 119 -5.67 -10.40 -3.56
C MET A 119 -6.06 -10.05 -2.12
N ILE A 120 -7.36 -10.01 -1.81
CA ILE A 120 -7.90 -9.59 -0.50
C ILE A 120 -9.10 -10.47 -0.20
N LYS A 121 -9.06 -11.17 0.94
CA LYS A 121 -10.16 -11.99 1.45
C LYS A 121 -11.38 -11.11 1.68
N GLU A 122 -12.57 -11.68 1.56
CA GLU A 122 -13.85 -10.98 1.74
C GLU A 122 -14.22 -9.90 0.70
N LEU A 123 -13.33 -9.54 -0.23
CA LEU A 123 -13.67 -8.68 -1.37
C LEU A 123 -14.26 -9.48 -2.52
N ASN A 124 -15.34 -8.97 -3.10
CA ASN A 124 -15.87 -9.49 -4.35
C ASN A 124 -15.09 -8.98 -5.57
N THR A 125 -15.34 -9.56 -6.74
CA THR A 125 -14.63 -9.26 -7.99
C THR A 125 -14.66 -7.77 -8.38
N ILE A 126 -15.79 -7.08 -8.20
CA ILE A 126 -15.88 -5.65 -8.50
C ILE A 126 -15.02 -4.84 -7.52
N GLU A 127 -15.06 -5.18 -6.23
CA GLU A 127 -14.23 -4.51 -5.22
C GLU A 127 -12.73 -4.71 -5.48
N ARG A 128 -12.32 -5.92 -5.87
CA ARG A 128 -10.94 -6.20 -6.29
C ARG A 128 -10.54 -5.40 -7.52
N LEU A 129 -11.44 -5.27 -8.50
CA LEU A 129 -11.20 -4.47 -9.69
C LEU A 129 -11.03 -2.98 -9.34
N VAL A 130 -11.92 -2.44 -8.50
CA VAL A 130 -11.82 -1.05 -8.03
C VAL A 130 -10.55 -0.84 -7.23
N HIS A 131 -10.16 -1.79 -6.37
CA HIS A 131 -8.91 -1.73 -5.62
C HIS A 131 -7.68 -1.71 -6.56
N ALA A 132 -7.65 -2.54 -7.61
CA ALA A 132 -6.57 -2.50 -8.60
C ALA A 132 -6.47 -1.13 -9.31
N PHE A 133 -7.61 -0.52 -9.65
CA PHE A 133 -7.65 0.84 -10.22
C PHE A 133 -7.29 1.93 -9.21
N HIS A 134 -7.65 1.79 -7.94
CA HIS A 134 -7.24 2.69 -6.86
C HIS A 134 -5.72 2.76 -6.78
N MET A 135 -5.06 1.60 -6.76
CA MET A 135 -3.61 1.52 -6.72
C MET A 135 -2.96 2.16 -7.96
N LYS A 136 -3.50 1.90 -9.16
CA LYS A 136 -3.03 2.52 -10.40
C LYS A 136 -3.17 4.04 -10.41
N THR A 137 -4.27 4.55 -9.86
CA THR A 137 -4.49 5.99 -9.71
C THR A 137 -3.47 6.59 -8.76
N MET A 138 -3.25 5.95 -7.59
CA MET A 138 -2.24 6.38 -6.63
C MET A 138 -0.83 6.37 -7.24
N TRP A 139 -0.43 5.30 -7.94
CA TRP A 139 0.87 5.22 -8.61
C TRP A 139 1.05 6.32 -9.67
N SER A 140 -0.01 6.63 -10.43
CA SER A 140 0.00 7.75 -11.37
C SER A 140 0.19 9.09 -10.65
N SER A 141 -0.45 9.29 -9.51
CA SER A 141 -0.33 10.52 -8.71
C SER A 141 1.06 10.69 -8.08
N ILE A 142 1.72 9.61 -7.64
CA ILE A 142 3.07 9.69 -7.07
C ILE A 142 4.17 9.73 -8.15
N ARG A 143 3.86 9.44 -9.42
CA ARG A 143 4.86 9.46 -10.51
C ARG A 143 5.51 10.83 -10.69
N HIS A 144 4.74 11.92 -10.65
CA HIS A 144 5.33 13.26 -10.77
C HIS A 144 6.34 13.52 -9.64
N LYS A 145 6.00 13.10 -8.43
CA LYS A 145 6.86 13.22 -7.24
C LYS A 145 8.16 12.44 -7.41
N TYR A 146 8.09 11.24 -7.98
CA TYR A 146 9.27 10.48 -8.37
C TYR A 146 10.19 11.20 -9.35
N GLU A 147 9.65 11.74 -10.45
CA GLU A 147 10.47 12.41 -11.46
C GLU A 147 11.18 13.65 -10.88
N MET A 148 10.53 14.36 -9.94
CA MET A 148 11.17 15.47 -9.23
C MET A 148 12.33 15.00 -8.37
N ASN A 149 12.12 13.95 -7.57
CA ASN A 149 13.19 13.39 -6.72
C ASN A 149 14.34 12.87 -7.57
N LYS A 150 14.07 12.15 -8.67
CA LYS A 150 15.08 11.62 -9.59
C LYS A 150 16.05 12.70 -10.07
N ASN A 151 15.54 13.92 -10.27
CA ASN A 151 16.32 15.08 -10.70
C ASN A 151 16.96 15.87 -9.54
N SER A 152 16.60 15.58 -8.29
CA SER A 152 17.09 16.27 -7.09
C SER A 152 17.16 15.29 -5.91
N PRO A 153 18.15 14.37 -5.89
CA PRO A 153 18.29 13.39 -4.82
C PRO A 153 18.50 14.07 -3.47
N PRO A 154 18.13 13.42 -2.36
CA PRO A 154 18.66 13.76 -1.05
C PRO A 154 20.18 13.77 -1.08
N THR A 155 20.75 14.79 -0.46
CA THR A 155 22.20 14.97 -0.40
C THR A 155 22.87 14.08 0.65
N SER A 156 22.10 13.59 1.64
CA SER A 156 22.60 12.67 2.66
C SER A 156 22.49 11.22 2.21
N SER A 157 23.62 10.51 2.20
CA SER A 157 23.69 9.08 1.96
C SER A 157 22.87 8.28 2.99
N ASP A 158 22.80 8.77 4.22
CA ASP A 158 22.15 8.06 5.33
C ASP A 158 20.63 8.02 5.15
N VAL A 159 20.05 9.07 4.58
CA VAL A 159 18.62 9.11 4.24
C VAL A 159 18.30 8.03 3.20
N CYS A 160 19.16 7.87 2.20
CA CYS A 160 19.04 6.80 1.21
C CYS A 160 19.22 5.40 1.83
N LEU A 161 20.22 5.21 2.69
CA LEU A 161 20.45 3.92 3.35
C LEU A 161 19.23 3.53 4.21
N CYS A 162 18.69 4.48 4.97
CA CYS A 162 17.51 4.26 5.79
C CYS A 162 16.21 4.12 5.00
N ALA A 163 16.12 4.74 3.82
CA ALA A 163 15.02 4.51 2.89
C ALA A 163 14.99 3.04 2.43
N LEU A 164 16.16 2.49 2.09
CA LEU A 164 16.30 1.15 1.55
C LEU A 164 16.20 0.06 2.62
N ASP A 165 16.48 0.40 3.88
CA ASP A 165 16.42 -0.53 5.01
C ASP A 165 14.97 -0.76 5.47
N VAL A 166 14.20 -1.49 4.66
CA VAL A 166 12.78 -1.79 4.88
C VAL A 166 12.51 -2.56 6.18
N GLU A 167 13.52 -3.21 6.74
CA GLU A 167 13.43 -3.92 8.01
C GLU A 167 13.42 -2.95 9.21
N ASN A 168 14.16 -1.83 9.12
CA ASN A 168 14.37 -0.89 10.23
C ASN A 168 13.69 0.48 10.04
N ASN A 169 12.98 0.70 8.92
CA ASN A 169 12.24 1.94 8.66
C ASN A 169 10.71 1.81 8.80
N GLY A 170 10.22 0.65 9.25
CA GLY A 170 8.81 0.38 9.51
C GLY A 170 8.00 -0.12 8.30
N VAL A 171 8.57 -0.13 7.09
CA VAL A 171 7.87 -0.58 5.88
C VAL A 171 7.49 -2.05 5.94
N LEU A 172 8.44 -2.92 6.27
CA LEU A 172 8.18 -4.37 6.33
C LEU A 172 7.19 -4.72 7.45
N MET A 173 7.24 -4.00 8.57
CA MET A 173 6.27 -4.14 9.65
C MET A 173 4.85 -3.81 9.15
N MET A 174 4.69 -2.71 8.42
CA MET A 174 3.39 -2.31 7.88
C MET A 174 2.91 -3.22 6.75
N LEU A 175 3.80 -3.74 5.90
CA LEU A 175 3.44 -4.77 4.92
C LEU A 175 2.93 -6.05 5.60
N ARG A 176 3.52 -6.47 6.72
CA ARG A 176 3.02 -7.61 7.52
C ARG A 176 1.64 -7.34 8.08
N TYR A 177 1.41 -6.12 8.56
CA TYR A 177 0.10 -5.70 9.06
C TYR A 177 -0.97 -5.71 7.95
N ILE A 178 -0.68 -5.14 6.78
CA ILE A 178 -1.59 -5.17 5.64
C ILE A 178 -1.82 -6.61 5.14
N ALA A 179 -0.79 -7.46 5.14
CA ALA A 179 -0.92 -8.86 4.75
C ALA A 179 -1.85 -9.63 5.69
N LEU A 180 -1.80 -9.31 6.99
CA LEU A 180 -2.74 -9.85 7.98
C LEU A 180 -4.17 -9.37 7.71
N ILE A 181 -4.37 -8.09 7.38
CA ILE A 181 -5.67 -7.56 6.95
C ILE A 181 -6.20 -8.31 5.73
N PHE A 182 -5.34 -8.61 4.74
CA PHE A 182 -5.76 -9.26 3.49
C PHE A 182 -6.14 -10.72 3.69
N ARG A 183 -5.50 -11.41 4.65
CA ARG A 183 -5.65 -12.85 4.87
C ARG A 183 -6.64 -13.21 5.97
N GLU A 184 -6.69 -12.38 7.01
CA GLU A 184 -7.50 -12.62 8.21
C GLU A 184 -8.20 -11.32 8.67
N PRO A 185 -9.00 -10.67 7.80
CA PRO A 185 -9.70 -9.44 8.15
C PRO A 185 -10.57 -9.57 9.42
N GLU A 186 -11.11 -10.75 9.69
CA GLU A 186 -11.88 -11.08 10.89
C GLU A 186 -11.07 -10.90 12.20
N LEU A 187 -9.75 -11.13 12.18
CA LEU A 187 -8.90 -10.95 13.35
C LEU A 187 -8.65 -9.47 13.67
N ILE A 188 -8.75 -8.61 12.66
CA ILE A 188 -8.49 -7.17 12.78
C ILE A 188 -9.78 -6.40 13.10
N TYR A 189 -10.87 -6.74 12.41
CA TYR A 189 -12.12 -5.99 12.49
C TYR A 189 -13.19 -6.67 13.37
N GLY A 190 -13.00 -7.94 13.75
CA GLY A 190 -14.01 -8.71 14.49
C GLY A 190 -15.36 -8.73 13.77
N ASN A 191 -16.45 -8.65 14.53
CA ASN A 191 -17.81 -8.65 13.98
C ASN A 191 -18.19 -7.35 13.25
N GLN A 192 -17.32 -6.32 13.23
CA GLN A 192 -17.65 -5.03 12.60
C GLN A 192 -17.77 -5.11 11.07
N LEU A 193 -17.20 -6.15 10.44
CA LEU A 193 -17.40 -6.42 9.01
C LEU A 193 -18.85 -6.81 8.69
N GLU A 194 -19.57 -7.38 9.65
CA GLU A 194 -20.99 -7.70 9.51
C GLU A 194 -21.86 -6.45 9.69
N ASP A 195 -21.51 -5.60 10.67
CA ASP A 195 -22.25 -4.37 11.02
C ASP A 195 -22.11 -3.24 9.98
N TYR A 196 -20.97 -3.13 9.27
CA TYR A 196 -20.80 -2.12 8.22
C TYR A 196 -21.64 -2.39 6.95
N GLY A 197 -22.30 -3.55 6.89
CA GLY A 197 -23.09 -4.00 5.76
C GLY A 197 -22.23 -4.30 4.53
N ARG A 198 -22.75 -5.18 3.67
CA ARG A 198 -22.11 -5.65 2.42
C ARG A 198 -21.66 -4.55 1.44
N ASN A 199 -22.01 -3.28 1.68
CA ASN A 199 -21.87 -2.19 0.72
C ASN A 199 -20.67 -1.25 0.99
N ASN A 200 -19.91 -1.44 2.09
CA ASN A 200 -18.84 -0.51 2.49
C ASN A 200 -17.49 -1.18 2.87
N LYS A 201 -17.28 -2.46 2.55
CA LYS A 201 -16.02 -3.18 2.87
C LYS A 201 -14.78 -2.46 2.35
N MET A 202 -14.86 -1.90 1.15
CA MET A 202 -13.78 -1.11 0.54
C MET A 202 -13.53 0.24 1.24
N SER A 203 -14.53 0.83 1.91
CA SER A 203 -14.37 2.05 2.72
C SER A 203 -13.69 1.76 4.06
N VAL A 204 -13.94 0.58 4.65
CA VAL A 204 -13.28 0.11 5.88
C VAL A 204 -11.82 -0.25 5.61
N LEU A 205 -11.57 -0.99 4.53
CA LEU A 205 -10.22 -1.27 4.03
C LEU A 205 -9.50 0.02 3.61
N GLY A 206 -10.21 0.92 2.94
CA GLY A 206 -9.74 2.26 2.62
C GLY A 206 -9.37 3.06 3.87
N HIS A 207 -10.22 3.12 4.90
CA HIS A 207 -9.89 3.81 6.15
C HIS A 207 -8.73 3.16 6.90
N ALA A 208 -8.62 1.83 6.90
CA ALA A 208 -7.51 1.12 7.51
C ALA A 208 -6.18 1.31 6.76
N MET A 209 -6.24 1.60 5.45
CA MET A 209 -5.06 1.88 4.61
C MET A 209 -4.80 3.39 4.36
N LEU A 210 -5.76 4.27 4.66
CA LEU A 210 -5.73 5.73 4.47
C LEU A 210 -5.68 6.51 5.79
N CYS A 211 -5.51 5.84 6.93
CA CYS A 211 -5.43 6.49 8.25
C CYS A 211 -4.27 7.50 8.35
N GLY A 212 -3.35 7.53 7.37
CA GLY A 212 -2.33 8.56 7.20
C GLY A 212 -2.67 9.79 6.34
N TYR A 213 -3.81 9.85 5.62
CA TYR A 213 -4.06 10.90 4.60
C TYR A 213 -4.93 12.08 5.07
N HIS A 214 -5.69 11.90 6.14
CA HIS A 214 -6.40 12.96 6.85
C HIS A 214 -6.17 12.77 8.34
N ASN A 215 -6.15 13.86 9.09
CA ASN A 215 -5.95 13.95 10.54
C ASN A 215 -7.10 13.28 11.34
N VAL A 216 -7.46 12.04 10.99
CA VAL A 216 -8.52 11.23 11.59
C VAL A 216 -7.84 10.40 12.65
N ARG A 217 -8.19 10.62 13.92
CA ARG A 217 -7.74 9.78 15.02
C ARG A 217 -8.09 8.33 14.70
N CYS A 218 -7.07 7.50 14.52
CA CYS A 218 -7.24 6.04 14.48
C CYS A 218 -7.57 5.58 15.91
N GLY A 219 -8.86 5.58 16.21
CA GLY A 219 -9.44 5.17 17.48
C GLY A 219 -10.96 5.26 17.32
N VAL A 220 -11.63 4.12 17.47
CA VAL A 220 -13.10 4.09 17.57
C VAL A 220 -13.47 4.96 18.77
N GLU A 221 -14.15 6.09 18.56
CA GLU A 221 -14.87 6.74 19.65
C GLU A 221 -15.96 5.76 20.11
N PRO A 222 -15.94 5.30 21.37
CA PRO A 222 -16.87 4.29 21.84
C PRO A 222 -18.17 5.00 22.22
N ASN A 223 -18.96 5.48 21.24
CA ASN A 223 -20.34 5.92 21.48
C ASN A 223 -21.10 6.21 20.19
N GLN A 224 -21.48 5.16 19.47
CA GLN A 224 -22.77 5.15 18.79
C GLN A 224 -23.50 3.86 19.16
N GLN A 225 -24.21 3.91 20.29
CA GLN A 225 -25.20 2.89 20.62
C GLN A 225 -26.23 2.75 19.48
N PRO A 226 -26.78 1.55 19.25
CA PRO A 226 -27.77 1.34 18.21
C PRO A 226 -29.03 2.13 18.55
N LYS A 227 -29.47 3.01 17.64
CA LYS A 227 -30.82 3.58 17.71
C LYS A 227 -31.80 2.42 17.56
N THR A 228 -32.38 2.00 18.68
CA THR A 228 -33.56 1.13 18.72
C THR A 228 -34.66 1.76 17.87
N ARG A 229 -35.03 1.06 16.80
CA ARG A 229 -36.25 1.32 16.03
C ARG A 229 -37.43 1.00 16.95
N ILE A 230 -38.01 2.02 17.58
CA ILE A 230 -39.31 1.91 18.23
C ILE A 230 -40.33 1.64 17.13
N GLN A 231 -41.02 0.51 17.27
CA GLN A 231 -42.25 0.21 16.57
C GLN A 231 -43.31 1.18 17.11
N ASP A 232 -43.85 2.04 16.24
CA ASP A 232 -45.17 2.61 16.51
C ASP A 232 -46.21 1.69 15.87
N VAL A 233 -46.83 0.93 16.76
CA VAL A 233 -48.03 0.13 16.58
C VAL A 233 -49.21 1.00 17.04
N ASN A 234 -50.19 1.19 16.15
CA ASN A 234 -51.58 1.65 16.35
C ASN A 234 -51.75 3.13 16.79
N GLU A 235 -52.75 3.89 16.36
CA GLU A 235 -54.15 3.59 15.99
C GLU A 235 -54.61 4.31 14.71
#